data_AF-A0A318U6G7-F1
#
_entry.id   AF-A0A318U6G7-F1
#
_cell.length_a   1.000
_cell.length_b   1.000
_cell.length_c   1.000
_cell.angle_alpha   90.00
_cell.angle_beta   90.00
_cell.angle_gamma   90.00
#
_symmetry.space_group_name_H-M   'P 1'
#
loop_
_entity.id
_entity.type
_entity.pdbx_description
1 polymer ?
#
loop_
_entity_poly.entity_id
_entity_poly.type
_entity_poly.pdbx_seq_one_letter_code
_entity_poly.pdbx_strand_id
1 'polypeptide(L)'
;MNAAPRPMTGSGGEARLALLINALAPLERVRPVTAGRYLVKNWLDRGAFSCLFGPSNVGKSFFALDLAVHVSAGAEWFGHRVAAAGPAVYVCAEGAAVFGNRVAALRTAKPEVVAKATKAGMAILPLPVDMCGGTDADLIVRMIEDALDVRPSLVVIDTLARSLGSGNENEGKDIAALVASCGKIQAATGAHVMLVHHTGKDTSRGLRGHSSLHAALDSEIELTASGGEVKATTTKQRDLAFGAPIHFSLRAVEIGRDEDGDPVTSAVCEQITPAPKAKGALAANDAKRAEAEGRAIAALSLLPSGPFSASDAGKILADAGAINCKDARSGRERARQMLLLLAELGRVSKEAGGLFQIIEGGGNADV
;
A
#
# COMPACT_ATOMS: atom_id res chain seq x y z
N MET A 1 -41.84 -26.29 9.29
CA MET A 1 -42.64 -25.32 10.07
C MET A 1 -42.67 -24.01 9.29
N ASN A 2 -43.85 -23.62 8.82
CA ASN A 2 -44.06 -22.39 8.04
C ASN A 2 -43.88 -21.17 8.94
N ALA A 3 -42.80 -20.42 8.73
CA ALA A 3 -42.70 -19.06 9.24
C ALA A 3 -43.36 -18.12 8.22
N ALA A 4 -44.41 -17.41 8.65
CA ALA A 4 -45.10 -16.42 7.82
C ALA A 4 -44.11 -15.31 7.39
N PRO A 5 -44.17 -14.83 6.13
CA PRO A 5 -43.31 -13.74 5.69
C PRO A 5 -43.71 -12.45 6.43
N ARG A 6 -42.75 -11.80 7.08
CA ARG A 6 -42.93 -10.47 7.68
C ARG A 6 -43.09 -9.44 6.55
N PRO A 7 -43.99 -8.46 6.68
CA PRO A 7 -44.12 -7.41 5.69
C PRO A 7 -42.93 -6.47 5.84
N MET A 8 -42.07 -6.42 4.80
CA MET A 8 -40.98 -5.45 4.69
C MET A 8 -41.40 -4.43 3.64
N THR A 9 -42.02 -3.34 4.09
CA THR A 9 -42.45 -2.25 3.22
C THR A 9 -41.24 -1.44 2.74
N GLY A 10 -40.91 -1.58 1.46
CA GLY A 10 -39.96 -0.72 0.73
C GLY A 10 -39.29 -1.48 -0.41
N SER A 11 -39.49 -1.02 -1.66
CA SER A 11 -38.97 -1.67 -2.89
C SER A 11 -37.46 -1.94 -2.87
N GLY A 12 -36.67 -1.14 -2.14
CA GLY A 12 -35.23 -1.36 -1.97
C GLY A 12 -34.87 -2.54 -1.05
N GLY A 13 -35.70 -2.85 -0.05
CA GLY A 13 -35.48 -3.96 0.88
C GLY A 13 -35.66 -5.31 0.20
N GLU A 14 -36.71 -5.45 -0.62
CA GLU A 14 -36.95 -6.68 -1.39
C GLU A 14 -35.86 -6.92 -2.45
N ALA A 15 -35.43 -5.88 -3.16
CA ALA A 15 -34.33 -5.98 -4.11
C ALA A 15 -33.01 -6.43 -3.43
N ARG A 16 -32.69 -5.87 -2.25
CA ARG A 16 -31.50 -6.29 -1.49
C ARG A 16 -31.61 -7.72 -0.98
N LEU A 17 -32.79 -8.12 -0.51
CA LEU A 17 -33.04 -9.50 -0.08
C LEU A 17 -32.85 -10.49 -1.24
N ALA A 18 -33.37 -10.17 -2.43
CA ALA A 18 -33.17 -11.00 -3.62
C ALA A 18 -31.68 -11.14 -3.98
N LEU A 19 -30.90 -10.05 -3.91
CA LEU A 19 -29.45 -10.10 -4.11
C LEU A 19 -28.74 -11.00 -3.09
N LEU A 20 -29.12 -10.90 -1.81
CA LEU A 20 -28.53 -11.72 -0.74
C LEU A 20 -28.85 -13.20 -0.93
N ILE A 21 -30.10 -13.54 -1.28
CA ILE A 21 -30.52 -14.92 -1.56
C ILE A 21 -29.75 -15.48 -2.76
N ASN A 22 -29.59 -14.70 -3.83
CA ASN A 22 -28.87 -15.14 -5.03
C ASN A 22 -27.36 -15.31 -4.78
N ALA A 23 -26.78 -14.52 -3.88
CA ALA A 23 -25.36 -14.62 -3.51
C ALA A 23 -25.08 -15.75 -2.49
N LEU A 24 -26.10 -16.24 -1.78
CA LEU A 24 -25.94 -17.27 -0.77
C LEU A 24 -25.58 -18.62 -1.42
N ALA A 25 -24.34 -19.05 -1.20
CA ALA A 25 -23.84 -20.34 -1.68
C ALA A 25 -23.64 -21.32 -0.51
N PRO A 26 -24.22 -22.53 -0.54
CA PRO A 26 -23.86 -23.57 0.42
C PRO A 26 -22.39 -23.97 0.24
N LEU A 27 -21.73 -24.39 1.32
CA LEU A 27 -20.29 -24.65 1.36
C LEU A 27 -19.83 -25.60 0.24
N GLU A 28 -20.62 -26.63 -0.08
CA GLU A 28 -20.37 -27.60 -1.15
C GLU A 28 -20.36 -27.02 -2.57
N ARG A 29 -20.89 -25.80 -2.78
CA ARG A 29 -20.86 -25.08 -4.07
C ARG A 29 -19.72 -24.08 -4.14
N VAL A 30 -19.05 -23.79 -3.03
CA VAL A 30 -17.85 -22.97 -3.03
C VAL A 30 -16.73 -23.76 -3.73
N ARG A 31 -16.05 -23.12 -4.69
CA ARG A 31 -14.98 -23.72 -5.49
C ARG A 31 -13.69 -22.92 -5.29
N PRO A 32 -12.52 -23.59 -5.33
CA PRO A 32 -11.25 -22.86 -5.27
C PRO A 32 -11.08 -21.97 -6.50
N VAL A 33 -10.53 -20.78 -6.31
CA VAL A 33 -10.16 -19.87 -7.39
C VAL A 33 -8.77 -20.25 -7.88
N THR A 34 -8.69 -21.08 -8.93
CA THR A 34 -7.43 -21.60 -9.48
C THR A 34 -6.91 -20.83 -10.70
N ALA A 35 -7.74 -20.01 -11.33
CA ALA A 35 -7.41 -19.25 -12.53
C ALA A 35 -8.01 -17.83 -12.49
N GLY A 36 -7.49 -16.93 -13.33
CA GLY A 36 -8.06 -15.59 -13.53
C GLY A 36 -7.93 -14.61 -12.36
N ARG A 37 -7.23 -15.00 -11.29
CA ARG A 37 -7.17 -14.23 -10.04
C ARG A 37 -6.33 -12.95 -10.13
N TYR A 38 -5.17 -13.04 -10.77
CA TYR A 38 -4.22 -11.93 -10.77
C TYR A 38 -4.57 -10.89 -11.84
N LEU A 39 -4.35 -9.62 -11.51
CA LEU A 39 -4.21 -8.54 -12.47
C LEU A 39 -2.75 -8.42 -12.91
N VAL A 40 -1.84 -8.38 -11.93
CA VAL A 40 -0.38 -8.46 -12.12
C VAL A 40 0.16 -9.56 -11.24
N LYS A 41 0.77 -10.57 -11.85
CA LYS A 41 1.15 -11.81 -11.16
C LYS A 41 2.11 -11.52 -10.00
N ASN A 42 1.73 -11.96 -8.80
CA ASN A 42 2.43 -11.79 -7.52
C ASN A 42 2.42 -10.36 -6.96
N TRP A 43 1.69 -9.44 -7.57
CA TRP A 43 1.62 -8.03 -7.13
C TRP A 43 0.20 -7.59 -6.81
N LEU A 44 -0.74 -7.80 -7.74
CA LEU A 44 -2.11 -7.31 -7.65
C LEU A 44 -3.11 -8.38 -8.11
N ASP A 45 -4.18 -8.55 -7.34
CA ASP A 45 -5.35 -9.35 -7.71
C ASP A 45 -6.41 -8.52 -8.43
N ARG A 46 -7.23 -9.16 -9.26
CA ARG A 46 -8.39 -8.52 -9.90
C ARG A 46 -9.45 -8.16 -8.85
N GLY A 47 -10.13 -7.03 -9.02
CA GLY A 47 -11.20 -6.61 -8.12
C GLY A 47 -10.75 -6.27 -6.70
N ALA A 48 -9.44 -6.25 -6.42
CA ALA A 48 -8.86 -5.96 -5.12
C ALA A 48 -8.57 -4.45 -4.94
N PHE A 49 -8.21 -4.08 -3.72
CA PHE A 49 -7.91 -2.71 -3.31
C PHE A 49 -6.47 -2.60 -2.82
N SER A 50 -5.67 -1.74 -3.46
CA SER A 50 -4.27 -1.53 -3.08
C SER A 50 -3.91 -0.09 -2.81
N CYS A 51 -2.80 0.10 -2.08
CA CYS A 51 -2.20 1.40 -1.90
C CYS A 51 -0.72 1.36 -2.29
N LEU A 52 -0.33 2.28 -3.18
CA LEU A 52 1.05 2.61 -3.51
C LEU A 52 1.47 3.82 -2.68
N PHE A 53 2.44 3.65 -1.80
CA PHE A 53 2.90 4.74 -0.93
C PHE A 53 4.41 4.91 -0.92
N GLY A 54 4.88 6.06 -0.47
CA GLY A 54 6.30 6.41 -0.46
C GLY A 54 6.51 7.91 -0.23
N PRO A 55 7.76 8.34 0.05
CA PRO A 55 8.11 9.74 0.23
C PRO A 55 7.68 10.62 -0.95
N SER A 56 7.63 11.94 -0.73
CA SER A 56 7.44 12.87 -1.86
C SER A 56 8.57 12.70 -2.88
N ASN A 57 8.26 12.90 -4.16
CA ASN A 57 9.21 12.82 -5.29
C ASN A 57 9.93 11.48 -5.51
N VAL A 58 9.53 10.39 -4.81
CA VAL A 58 10.12 9.04 -5.00
C VAL A 58 9.74 8.36 -6.32
N GLY A 59 8.82 8.95 -7.10
CA GLY A 59 8.38 8.40 -8.39
C GLY A 59 7.06 7.62 -8.39
N LYS A 60 6.20 7.76 -7.36
CA LYS A 60 4.91 7.04 -7.26
C LYS A 60 4.04 7.18 -8.51
N SER A 61 3.80 8.40 -8.98
CA SER A 61 2.97 8.61 -10.17
C SER A 61 3.60 8.03 -11.44
N PHE A 62 4.93 8.01 -11.55
CA PHE A 62 5.61 7.35 -12.67
C PHE A 62 5.41 5.83 -12.60
N PHE A 63 5.56 5.24 -11.42
CA PHE A 63 5.33 3.81 -11.19
C PHE A 63 3.87 3.41 -11.46
N ALA A 64 2.91 4.18 -10.93
CA ALA A 64 1.49 3.93 -11.12
C ALA A 64 1.06 4.08 -12.59
N LEU A 65 1.58 5.11 -13.29
CA LEU A 65 1.31 5.32 -14.70
C LEU A 65 1.93 4.21 -15.56
N ASP A 66 3.19 3.83 -15.29
CA ASP A 66 3.86 2.74 -15.99
C ASP A 66 3.08 1.43 -15.84
N LEU A 67 2.70 1.08 -14.61
CA LEU A 67 1.83 -0.06 -14.32
C LEU A 67 0.50 0.01 -15.08
N ALA A 68 -0.19 1.16 -15.06
CA ALA A 68 -1.49 1.33 -15.71
C ALA A 68 -1.42 1.15 -17.24
N VAL A 69 -0.32 1.62 -17.86
CA VAL A 69 -0.07 1.42 -19.29
C VAL A 69 0.17 -0.07 -19.59
N HIS A 70 0.96 -0.79 -18.79
CA HIS A 70 1.18 -2.23 -19.01
C HIS A 70 -0.08 -3.06 -18.77
N VAL A 71 -0.86 -2.73 -17.73
CA VAL A 71 -2.19 -3.33 -17.47
C VAL A 71 -3.12 -3.16 -18.67
N SER A 72 -3.25 -1.93 -19.17
CA SER A 72 -4.09 -1.64 -20.34
C SER A 72 -3.62 -2.35 -21.60
N ALA A 73 -2.30 -2.46 -21.78
CA ALA A 73 -1.70 -3.13 -22.93
C ALA A 73 -1.74 -4.67 -22.84
N GLY A 74 -2.03 -5.24 -21.66
CA GLY A 74 -1.83 -6.66 -21.38
C GLY A 74 -0.37 -7.11 -21.57
N ALA A 75 0.59 -6.20 -21.38
CA ALA A 75 2.01 -6.44 -21.57
C ALA A 75 2.69 -6.80 -20.25
N GLU A 76 3.73 -7.63 -20.29
CA GLU A 76 4.51 -7.95 -19.07
C GLU A 76 5.09 -6.68 -18.43
N TRP A 77 5.08 -6.64 -17.11
CA TRP A 77 5.51 -5.49 -16.33
C TRP A 77 6.60 -5.91 -15.35
N PHE A 78 7.82 -5.40 -15.53
CA PHE A 78 9.01 -5.80 -14.74
C PHE A 78 9.25 -7.31 -14.67
N GLY A 79 8.97 -8.04 -15.76
CA GLY A 79 9.06 -9.51 -15.82
C GLY A 79 7.88 -10.24 -15.18
N HIS A 80 6.86 -9.51 -14.71
CA HIS A 80 5.62 -10.09 -14.20
C HIS A 80 4.55 -10.13 -15.29
N ARG A 81 3.91 -11.29 -15.43
CA ARG A 81 2.77 -11.45 -16.33
C ARG A 81 1.61 -10.57 -15.88
N VAL A 82 1.05 -9.86 -16.85
CA VAL A 82 -0.15 -9.04 -16.69
C VAL A 82 -1.31 -9.75 -17.36
N ALA A 83 -2.47 -9.76 -16.72
CA ALA A 83 -3.64 -10.41 -17.29
C ALA A 83 -4.33 -9.46 -18.27
N ALA A 84 -4.68 -9.94 -19.47
CA ALA A 84 -5.54 -9.21 -20.38
C ALA A 84 -6.96 -9.12 -19.77
N ALA A 85 -7.29 -7.96 -19.19
CA ALA A 85 -8.46 -7.81 -18.32
C ALA A 85 -9.33 -6.58 -18.63
N GLY A 86 -8.86 -5.67 -19.49
CA GLY A 86 -9.50 -4.38 -19.79
C GLY A 86 -8.55 -3.20 -19.55
N PRO A 87 -8.91 -1.98 -20.01
CA PRO A 87 -8.07 -0.79 -19.86
C PRO A 87 -7.94 -0.35 -18.40
N ALA A 88 -7.03 0.59 -18.16
CA ALA A 88 -6.95 1.34 -16.91
C ALA A 88 -7.60 2.72 -17.06
N VAL A 89 -8.20 3.21 -15.97
CA VAL A 89 -8.60 4.62 -15.80
C VAL A 89 -7.67 5.25 -14.76
N TYR A 90 -7.03 6.36 -15.10
CA TYR A 90 -6.12 7.07 -14.21
C TYR A 90 -6.72 8.42 -13.79
N VAL A 91 -7.14 8.54 -12.54
CA VAL A 91 -7.58 9.80 -11.94
C VAL A 91 -6.36 10.57 -11.46
N CYS A 92 -6.01 11.62 -12.20
CA CYS A 92 -4.90 12.52 -11.91
C CYS A 92 -5.45 13.73 -11.14
N ALA A 93 -5.64 13.56 -9.84
CA ALA A 93 -6.12 14.60 -8.93
C ALA A 93 -5.02 15.63 -8.57
N GLU A 94 -3.76 15.34 -8.92
CA GLU A 94 -2.61 16.24 -8.71
C GLU A 94 -1.75 16.36 -9.97
N GLY A 95 -1.28 17.58 -10.27
CA GLY A 95 -0.28 17.79 -11.32
C GLY A 95 -0.79 17.59 -12.76
N ALA A 96 -2.10 17.68 -12.98
CA ALA A 96 -2.75 17.44 -14.27
C ALA A 96 -2.13 18.25 -15.44
N ALA A 97 -1.76 19.51 -15.20
CA ALA A 97 -1.21 20.41 -16.23
C ALA A 97 0.06 19.86 -16.91
N VAL A 98 0.89 19.11 -16.18
CA VAL A 98 2.17 18.55 -16.68
C VAL A 98 2.13 17.04 -16.82
N PHE A 99 0.99 16.40 -16.57
CA PHE A 99 0.86 14.95 -16.67
C PHE A 99 1.05 14.45 -18.11
N GLY A 100 0.68 15.29 -19.10
CA GLY A 100 0.93 15.04 -20.52
C GLY A 100 2.41 14.77 -20.84
N ASN A 101 3.35 15.41 -20.13
CA ASN A 101 4.78 15.21 -20.32
C ASN A 101 5.21 13.78 -19.94
N ARG A 102 4.58 13.19 -18.92
CA ARG A 102 4.83 11.80 -18.50
C ARG A 102 4.34 10.81 -19.55
N VAL A 103 3.16 11.08 -20.10
CA VAL A 103 2.59 10.27 -21.19
C VAL A 103 3.44 10.39 -22.45
N ALA A 104 3.94 11.59 -22.77
CA ALA A 104 4.85 11.81 -23.89
C ALA A 104 6.16 11.02 -23.72
N ALA A 105 6.79 11.08 -22.54
CA ALA A 105 8.00 10.31 -22.27
C ALA A 105 7.78 8.79 -22.36
N LEU A 106 6.64 8.28 -21.85
CA LEU A 106 6.27 6.87 -22.03
C LEU A 106 6.05 6.50 -23.49
N ARG A 107 5.42 7.39 -24.28
CA ARG A 107 5.21 7.17 -25.72
C ARG A 107 6.54 7.09 -26.47
N THR A 108 7.51 7.92 -26.11
CA THR A 108 8.86 7.88 -26.69
C THR A 108 9.62 6.62 -26.25
N ALA A 109 9.56 6.25 -24.97
CA ALA A 109 10.35 5.13 -24.43
C ALA A 109 9.74 3.74 -24.70
N LYS A 110 8.41 3.63 -24.77
CA LYS A 110 7.65 2.37 -24.88
C LYS A 110 6.50 2.48 -25.91
N PRO A 111 6.78 2.84 -27.18
CA PRO A 111 5.75 3.18 -28.17
C PRO A 111 4.75 2.04 -28.40
N GLU A 112 5.21 0.79 -28.46
CA GLU A 112 4.34 -0.37 -28.69
C GLU A 112 3.37 -0.64 -27.54
N VAL A 113 3.84 -0.51 -26.29
CA VAL A 113 3.01 -0.72 -25.10
C VAL A 113 1.96 0.39 -25.01
N VAL A 114 2.36 1.65 -25.24
CA VAL A 114 1.44 2.79 -25.25
C VAL A 114 0.41 2.64 -26.37
N ALA A 115 0.80 2.24 -27.57
CA ALA A 115 -0.13 2.02 -28.68
C ALA A 115 -1.19 0.95 -28.35
N LYS A 116 -0.77 -0.16 -27.71
CA LYS A 116 -1.70 -1.20 -27.24
C LYS A 116 -2.63 -0.68 -26.14
N ALA A 117 -2.11 0.07 -25.18
CA ALA A 117 -2.91 0.69 -24.12
C ALA A 117 -3.94 1.69 -24.69
N THR A 118 -3.55 2.50 -25.67
CA THR A 118 -4.47 3.41 -26.38
C THR A 118 -5.56 2.62 -27.11
N LYS A 119 -5.21 1.55 -27.84
CA LYS A 119 -6.19 0.70 -28.51
C LYS A 119 -7.15 0.01 -27.54
N ALA A 120 -6.69 -0.32 -26.34
CA ALA A 120 -7.53 -0.90 -25.28
C ALA A 120 -8.49 0.11 -24.63
N GLY A 121 -8.32 1.41 -24.88
CA GLY A 121 -9.16 2.45 -24.31
C GLY A 121 -8.68 2.97 -22.95
N MET A 122 -7.36 2.94 -22.68
CA MET A 122 -6.82 3.57 -21.46
C MET A 122 -7.18 5.07 -21.44
N ALA A 123 -7.71 5.53 -20.31
CA ALA A 123 -8.17 6.91 -20.15
C ALA A 123 -7.54 7.58 -18.93
N ILE A 124 -7.39 8.91 -19.00
CA ILE A 124 -6.91 9.76 -17.91
C ILE A 124 -8.02 10.77 -17.59
N LEU A 125 -8.38 10.87 -16.32
CA LEU A 125 -9.26 11.91 -15.79
C LEU A 125 -8.37 12.98 -15.12
N PRO A 126 -8.09 14.12 -15.77
CA PRO A 126 -7.18 15.15 -15.26
C PRO A 126 -7.90 16.12 -14.31
N LEU A 127 -8.76 15.60 -13.44
CA LEU A 127 -9.57 16.39 -12.50
C LEU A 127 -9.43 15.84 -11.08
N PRO A 128 -9.42 16.70 -10.06
CA PRO A 128 -9.59 16.27 -8.68
C PRO A 128 -10.99 15.67 -8.50
N VAL A 129 -11.11 14.74 -7.56
CA VAL A 129 -12.36 14.07 -7.19
C VAL A 129 -12.56 14.11 -5.67
N ASP A 130 -13.80 14.14 -5.20
CA ASP A 130 -14.15 14.00 -3.79
C ASP A 130 -14.69 12.59 -3.51
N MET A 131 -13.81 11.74 -2.97
CA MET A 131 -14.11 10.37 -2.63
C MET A 131 -14.61 10.20 -1.18
N CYS A 132 -14.72 11.28 -0.40
CA CYS A 132 -15.10 11.23 1.01
C CYS A 132 -16.52 11.74 1.24
N GLY A 133 -16.82 12.97 0.80
CA GLY A 133 -18.09 13.65 1.04
C GLY A 133 -18.97 13.82 -0.20
N GLY A 134 -18.39 13.60 -1.38
CA GLY A 134 -19.01 13.88 -2.67
C GLY A 134 -19.81 12.72 -3.26
N THR A 135 -20.38 13.00 -4.44
CA THR A 135 -21.03 12.01 -5.31
C THR A 135 -20.08 11.46 -6.37
N ASP A 136 -18.80 11.84 -6.34
CA ASP A 136 -17.87 11.58 -7.44
C ASP A 136 -17.59 10.11 -7.65
N ALA A 137 -17.67 9.27 -6.62
CA ALA A 137 -17.57 7.82 -6.81
C ALA A 137 -18.70 7.28 -7.70
N ASP A 138 -19.93 7.76 -7.52
CA ASP A 138 -21.08 7.37 -8.33
C ASP A 138 -20.99 7.98 -9.75
N LEU A 139 -20.48 9.21 -9.86
CA LEU A 139 -20.22 9.87 -11.16
C LEU A 139 -19.07 9.21 -11.93
N ILE A 140 -18.03 8.71 -11.25
CA ILE A 140 -16.93 7.95 -11.87
C ILE A 140 -17.48 6.64 -12.44
N VAL A 141 -18.32 5.93 -11.68
CA VAL A 141 -18.97 4.71 -12.19
C VAL A 141 -19.79 5.02 -13.43
N ARG A 142 -20.63 6.05 -13.38
CA ARG A 142 -21.44 6.46 -14.52
C ARG A 142 -20.60 6.92 -15.71
N MET A 143 -19.53 7.68 -15.47
CA MET A 143 -18.58 8.08 -16.50
C MET A 143 -17.94 6.86 -17.18
N ILE A 144 -17.54 5.85 -16.39
CA ILE A 144 -16.98 4.60 -16.93
C ILE A 144 -18.02 3.88 -17.81
N GLU A 145 -19.28 3.83 -17.36
CA GLU A 145 -20.37 3.18 -18.12
C GLU A 145 -20.76 3.95 -19.38
N ASP A 146 -20.78 5.28 -19.34
CA ASP A 146 -21.24 6.13 -20.43
C ASP A 146 -20.13 6.42 -21.46
N ALA A 147 -18.85 6.43 -21.06
CA ALA A 147 -17.74 6.91 -21.89
C ALA A 147 -16.74 5.83 -22.33
N LEU A 148 -16.75 4.62 -21.74
CA LEU A 148 -15.82 3.55 -22.10
C LEU A 148 -16.55 2.34 -22.69
N ASP A 149 -16.09 1.86 -23.84
CA ASP A 149 -16.63 0.65 -24.49
C ASP A 149 -16.30 -0.64 -23.72
N VAL A 150 -15.19 -0.61 -22.97
CA VAL A 150 -14.66 -1.77 -22.24
C VAL A 150 -14.52 -1.41 -20.77
N ARG A 151 -15.08 -2.27 -19.91
CA ARG A 151 -14.95 -2.12 -18.46
C ARG A 151 -13.46 -2.12 -18.05
N PRO A 152 -13.03 -1.17 -17.21
CA PRO A 152 -11.65 -1.10 -16.79
C PRO A 152 -11.28 -2.26 -15.88
N SER A 153 -10.02 -2.69 -15.94
CA SER A 153 -9.45 -3.67 -15.03
C SER A 153 -8.69 -3.04 -13.86
N LEU A 154 -8.34 -1.76 -14.00
CA LEU A 154 -7.64 -0.96 -13.01
C LEU A 154 -8.21 0.46 -12.98
N VAL A 155 -8.46 0.99 -11.78
CA VAL A 155 -8.71 2.41 -11.55
C VAL A 155 -7.65 2.92 -10.58
N VAL A 156 -6.83 3.88 -11.03
CA VAL A 156 -5.82 4.53 -10.19
C VAL A 156 -6.37 5.87 -9.71
N ILE A 157 -6.23 6.15 -8.42
CA ILE A 157 -6.60 7.42 -7.79
C ILE A 157 -5.31 8.06 -7.23
N ASP A 158 -4.79 9.06 -7.92
CA ASP A 158 -3.51 9.70 -7.62
C ASP A 158 -3.69 11.21 -7.30
N THR A 159 -3.64 11.66 -6.06
CA THR A 159 -3.34 10.95 -4.79
C THR A 159 -4.55 10.92 -3.85
N LEU A 160 -4.50 10.07 -2.82
CA LEU A 160 -5.46 10.04 -1.70
C LEU A 160 -5.66 11.43 -1.09
N ALA A 161 -4.58 12.16 -0.82
CA ALA A 161 -4.65 13.46 -0.14
C ALA A 161 -5.43 14.50 -0.96
N ARG A 162 -5.33 14.45 -2.29
CA ARG A 162 -6.11 15.31 -3.19
C ARG A 162 -7.51 14.79 -3.46
N SER A 163 -7.75 13.51 -3.21
CA SER A 163 -9.03 12.85 -3.47
C SER A 163 -9.96 12.77 -2.25
N LEU A 164 -9.49 13.18 -1.07
CA LEU A 164 -10.29 13.23 0.15
C LEU A 164 -11.27 14.42 0.21
N GLY A 165 -11.21 15.36 -0.76
CA GLY A 165 -12.03 16.56 -0.73
C GLY A 165 -11.78 17.38 0.55
N SER A 166 -12.84 17.64 1.31
CA SER A 166 -12.77 18.30 2.62
C SER A 166 -12.48 17.35 3.80
N GLY A 167 -12.28 16.05 3.54
CA GLY A 167 -12.05 15.03 4.56
C GLY A 167 -10.65 15.06 5.17
N ASN A 168 -10.53 14.46 6.35
CA ASN A 168 -9.27 14.36 7.10
C ASN A 168 -8.76 12.91 7.10
N GLU A 169 -7.56 12.70 6.56
CA GLU A 169 -6.91 11.38 6.47
C GLU A 169 -6.64 10.70 7.83
N ASN A 170 -6.72 11.46 8.93
CA ASN A 170 -6.54 10.95 10.29
C ASN A 170 -7.87 10.58 10.96
N GLU A 171 -9.00 11.00 10.40
CA GLU A 171 -10.33 10.70 10.92
C GLU A 171 -10.83 9.38 10.37
N GLY A 172 -11.13 8.43 11.26
CA GLY A 172 -11.56 7.09 10.86
C GLY A 172 -12.85 7.09 10.04
N LYS A 173 -13.76 8.05 10.28
CA LYS A 173 -15.00 8.23 9.52
C LYS A 173 -14.73 8.61 8.07
N ASP A 174 -13.83 9.55 7.83
CA ASP A 174 -13.54 10.07 6.49
C ASP A 174 -12.77 9.04 5.65
N ILE A 175 -11.83 8.33 6.28
CA ILE A 175 -11.18 7.17 5.66
C ILE A 175 -12.18 6.05 5.37
N ALA A 176 -13.14 5.77 6.27
CA ALA A 176 -14.17 4.77 6.01
C ALA A 176 -15.06 5.16 4.82
N ALA A 177 -15.39 6.45 4.66
CA ALA A 177 -16.11 6.96 3.50
C ALA A 177 -15.29 6.80 2.21
N LEU A 178 -14.00 7.15 2.22
CA LEU A 178 -13.07 6.93 1.12
C LEU A 178 -13.04 5.45 0.68
N VAL A 179 -12.88 4.54 1.66
CA VAL A 179 -12.86 3.10 1.43
C VAL A 179 -14.20 2.62 0.84
N ALA A 180 -15.32 3.10 1.35
CA ALA A 180 -16.64 2.77 0.81
C ALA A 180 -16.79 3.24 -0.64
N SER A 181 -16.32 4.45 -0.97
CA SER A 181 -16.30 4.98 -2.33
C SER A 181 -15.44 4.14 -3.28
N CYS A 182 -14.26 3.69 -2.85
CA CYS A 182 -13.43 2.76 -3.61
C CYS A 182 -14.15 1.41 -3.82
N GLY A 183 -14.78 0.88 -2.76
CA GLY A 183 -15.57 -0.35 -2.80
C GLY A 183 -16.75 -0.28 -3.75
N LYS A 184 -17.41 0.88 -3.87
CA LYS A 184 -18.46 1.12 -4.88
C LYS A 184 -17.92 0.97 -6.31
N ILE A 185 -16.78 1.60 -6.60
CA ILE A 185 -16.12 1.51 -7.92
C ILE A 185 -15.75 0.05 -8.21
N GLN A 186 -15.14 -0.66 -7.25
CA GLN A 186 -14.80 -2.08 -7.38
C GLN A 186 -16.06 -2.94 -7.67
N ALA A 187 -17.13 -2.75 -6.90
CA ALA A 187 -18.35 -3.53 -7.05
C ALA A 187 -19.05 -3.29 -8.39
N ALA A 188 -19.06 -2.05 -8.88
CA ALA A 188 -19.70 -1.70 -10.15
C ALA A 188 -18.89 -2.15 -11.38
N THR A 189 -17.57 -2.05 -11.30
CA THR A 189 -16.69 -2.26 -12.48
C THR A 189 -16.00 -3.62 -12.49
N GLY A 190 -15.77 -4.23 -11.33
CA GLY A 190 -14.87 -5.37 -11.15
C GLY A 190 -13.38 -5.00 -11.23
N ALA A 191 -13.06 -3.72 -11.39
CA ALA A 191 -11.69 -3.24 -11.48
C ALA A 191 -10.95 -3.38 -10.15
N HIS A 192 -9.64 -3.59 -10.23
CA HIS A 192 -8.76 -3.30 -9.11
C HIS A 192 -8.73 -1.79 -8.88
N VAL A 193 -8.81 -1.32 -7.63
CA VAL A 193 -8.64 0.10 -7.30
C VAL A 193 -7.30 0.30 -6.60
N MET A 194 -6.47 1.19 -7.14
CA MET A 194 -5.18 1.55 -6.55
C MET A 194 -5.22 3.01 -6.07
N LEU A 195 -4.99 3.24 -4.79
CA LEU A 195 -4.74 4.56 -4.24
C LEU A 195 -3.25 4.88 -4.25
N VAL A 196 -2.88 6.10 -4.62
CA VAL A 196 -1.51 6.61 -4.41
C VAL A 196 -1.48 7.47 -3.16
N HIS A 197 -0.56 7.20 -2.25
CA HIS A 197 -0.45 7.91 -0.99
C HIS A 197 0.99 8.31 -0.65
N HIS A 198 1.14 9.24 0.28
CA HIS A 198 2.44 9.65 0.80
C HIS A 198 2.75 8.90 2.10
N THR A 199 4.02 8.67 2.39
CA THR A 199 4.43 8.25 3.74
C THR A 199 4.11 9.34 4.77
N GLY A 200 3.94 8.95 6.02
CA GLY A 200 3.79 9.89 7.14
C GLY A 200 5.08 10.68 7.38
N LYS A 201 5.03 11.65 8.30
CA LYS A 201 6.23 12.39 8.76
C LYS A 201 7.32 11.48 9.32
N ASP A 202 6.98 10.27 9.75
CA ASP A 202 7.93 9.22 10.12
C ASP A 202 7.87 8.07 9.12
N THR A 203 8.83 8.01 8.20
CA THR A 203 8.94 6.94 7.20
C THR A 203 9.08 5.56 7.82
N SER A 204 9.54 5.45 9.08
CA SER A 204 9.61 4.18 9.81
C SER A 204 8.26 3.62 10.27
N ARG A 205 7.18 4.42 10.19
CA ARG A 205 5.81 4.01 10.53
C ARG A 205 5.01 3.48 9.33
N GLY A 206 5.60 3.47 8.13
CA GLY A 206 4.94 2.97 6.92
C GLY A 206 3.87 3.92 6.37
N LEU A 207 2.75 3.34 5.96
CA LEU A 207 1.60 4.03 5.36
C LEU A 207 1.07 5.15 6.30
N ARG A 208 0.84 6.34 5.75
CA ARG A 208 0.15 7.42 6.47
C ARG A 208 -1.35 7.14 6.54
N GLY A 209 -1.99 7.65 7.59
CA GLY A 209 -3.44 7.63 7.74
C GLY A 209 -3.95 6.70 8.84
N HIS A 210 -5.27 6.65 8.98
CA HIS A 210 -5.95 5.87 10.01
C HIS A 210 -5.76 4.35 9.78
N SER A 211 -5.68 3.57 10.86
CA SER A 211 -5.50 2.11 10.82
C SER A 211 -6.59 1.37 10.02
N SER A 212 -7.75 2.00 9.83
CA SER A 212 -8.84 1.49 9.00
C SER A 212 -8.47 1.41 7.52
N LEU A 213 -7.64 2.32 7.00
CA LEU A 213 -7.16 2.24 5.62
C LEU A 213 -6.29 1.00 5.45
N HIS A 214 -5.28 0.84 6.32
CA HIS A 214 -4.43 -0.35 6.34
C HIS A 214 -5.28 -1.62 6.43
N ALA A 215 -6.30 -1.69 7.30
CA ALA A 215 -7.17 -2.86 7.43
C ALA A 215 -7.95 -3.18 6.13
N ALA A 216 -8.46 -2.16 5.45
CA ALA A 216 -9.27 -2.31 4.23
C ALA A 216 -8.48 -2.83 3.03
N LEU A 217 -7.18 -2.49 2.92
CA LEU A 217 -6.34 -2.84 1.79
C LEU A 217 -6.15 -4.36 1.66
N ASP A 218 -6.12 -4.84 0.42
CA ASP A 218 -5.68 -6.19 0.06
C ASP A 218 -4.17 -6.23 -0.12
N SER A 219 -3.60 -5.19 -0.73
CA SER A 219 -2.16 -5.09 -1.00
C SER A 219 -1.61 -3.70 -0.67
N GLU A 220 -0.40 -3.64 -0.13
CA GLU A 220 0.36 -2.39 0.07
C GLU A 220 1.70 -2.48 -0.62
N ILE A 221 2.06 -1.43 -1.37
CA ILE A 221 3.33 -1.31 -2.09
C ILE A 221 4.04 -0.05 -1.59
N GLU A 222 5.20 -0.23 -0.99
CA GLU A 222 6.08 0.84 -0.53
C GLU A 222 7.17 1.12 -1.58
N LEU A 223 7.32 2.39 -1.96
CA LEU A 223 8.47 2.90 -2.70
C LEU A 223 9.46 3.57 -1.77
N THR A 224 10.70 3.11 -1.81
CA THR A 224 11.84 3.71 -1.11
C THR A 224 12.92 4.07 -2.12
N ALA A 225 13.63 5.18 -1.93
CA ALA A 225 14.74 5.57 -2.80
C ALA A 225 16.06 5.63 -2.04
N SER A 226 17.14 5.19 -2.69
CA SER A 226 18.51 5.28 -2.19
C SER A 226 19.48 5.36 -3.37
N GLY A 227 20.35 6.37 -3.40
CA GLY A 227 21.41 6.45 -4.43
C GLY A 227 20.92 6.47 -5.88
N GLY A 228 19.73 7.03 -6.16
CA GLY A 228 19.13 7.06 -7.51
C GLY A 228 18.36 5.79 -7.90
N GLU A 229 18.44 4.74 -7.09
CA GLU A 229 17.62 3.53 -7.19
C GLU A 229 16.33 3.71 -6.39
N VAL A 230 15.21 3.27 -6.96
CA VAL A 230 13.91 3.13 -6.32
C VAL A 230 13.58 1.65 -6.17
N LYS A 231 13.24 1.26 -4.95
CA LYS A 231 12.83 -0.10 -4.60
C LYS A 231 11.35 -0.10 -4.25
N ALA A 232 10.56 -0.86 -5.01
CA ALA A 232 9.18 -1.18 -4.72
C ALA A 232 9.10 -2.50 -3.94
N THR A 233 8.43 -2.49 -2.79
CA THR A 233 8.29 -3.68 -1.92
C THR A 233 6.84 -3.83 -1.49
N THR A 234 6.28 -5.02 -1.59
CA THR A 234 4.95 -5.30 -1.02
C THR A 234 5.07 -5.41 0.50
N THR A 235 4.41 -4.54 1.26
CA THR A 235 4.42 -4.54 2.75
C THR A 235 3.20 -5.21 3.35
N LYS A 236 2.14 -5.38 2.55
CA LYS A 236 0.95 -6.15 2.89
C LYS A 236 0.45 -6.92 1.68
N GLN A 237 0.04 -8.16 1.90
CA GLN A 237 -0.71 -8.97 0.96
C GLN A 237 -1.73 -9.82 1.73
N ARG A 238 -3.01 -9.73 1.37
CA ARG A 238 -4.08 -10.51 2.04
C ARG A 238 -3.99 -11.99 1.70
N ASP A 239 -3.86 -12.28 0.41
CA ASP A 239 -3.97 -13.64 -0.11
C ASP A 239 -2.88 -13.99 -1.15
N LEU A 240 -1.90 -13.10 -1.33
CA LEU A 240 -0.72 -13.31 -2.16
C LEU A 240 0.50 -13.53 -1.26
N ALA A 241 1.46 -14.29 -1.74
CA ALA A 241 2.78 -14.33 -1.11
C ALA A 241 3.52 -13.01 -1.36
N PHE A 242 4.38 -12.62 -0.42
CA PHE A 242 5.30 -11.51 -0.62
C PHE A 242 6.26 -11.83 -1.76
N GLY A 243 6.28 -10.97 -2.78
CA GLY A 243 7.18 -11.09 -3.92
C GLY A 243 8.57 -10.54 -3.64
N ALA A 244 9.53 -10.85 -4.52
CA ALA A 244 10.81 -10.16 -4.54
C ALA A 244 10.59 -8.66 -4.85
N PRO A 245 11.35 -7.75 -4.21
CA PRO A 245 11.26 -6.33 -4.53
C PRO A 245 11.59 -6.05 -6.00
N ILE A 246 10.89 -5.07 -6.60
CA ILE A 246 11.27 -4.52 -7.89
C ILE A 246 12.21 -3.35 -7.66
N HIS A 247 13.32 -3.36 -8.37
CA HIS A 247 14.31 -2.28 -8.38
C HIS A 247 14.26 -1.56 -9.73
N PHE A 248 14.13 -0.25 -9.70
CA PHE A 248 14.07 0.58 -10.91
C PHE A 248 14.71 1.94 -10.68
N SER A 249 15.09 2.62 -11.75
CA SER A 249 15.48 4.03 -11.73
C SER A 249 14.49 4.86 -12.55
N LEU A 250 14.52 6.18 -12.36
CA LEU A 250 13.80 7.13 -13.20
C LEU A 250 14.75 7.65 -14.28
N ARG A 251 14.68 7.06 -15.47
CA ARG A 251 15.48 7.50 -16.63
C ARG A 251 14.83 8.72 -17.26
N ALA A 252 15.60 9.80 -17.42
CA ALA A 252 15.15 11.00 -18.12
C ALA A 252 14.96 10.73 -19.62
N VAL A 253 13.92 11.34 -20.19
CA VAL A 253 13.56 11.28 -21.61
C VAL A 253 13.25 12.70 -22.06
N GLU A 254 13.95 13.17 -23.09
CA GLU A 254 13.64 14.42 -23.78
C GLU A 254 12.35 14.25 -24.59
N ILE A 255 11.41 15.19 -24.41
CA ILE A 255 10.09 15.16 -25.04
C ILE A 255 9.84 16.35 -25.98
N GLY A 256 10.80 17.26 -26.08
CA GLY A 256 10.72 18.44 -26.92
C GLY A 256 11.65 19.54 -26.42
N ARG A 257 11.43 20.75 -26.94
CA ARG A 257 12.12 21.98 -26.52
C ARG A 257 11.09 23.04 -26.13
N ASP A 258 11.45 23.90 -25.19
CA ASP A 258 10.61 25.03 -24.78
C ASP A 258 10.82 26.26 -25.67
N GLU A 259 10.23 27.40 -25.28
CA GLU A 259 10.27 28.67 -26.01
C GLU A 259 11.68 29.25 -26.10
N ASP A 260 12.56 28.92 -25.15
CA ASP A 260 13.95 29.36 -25.10
C ASP A 260 14.90 28.39 -25.83
N GLY A 261 14.37 27.26 -26.31
CA GLY A 261 15.11 26.23 -27.03
C GLY A 261 15.78 25.18 -26.13
N ASP A 262 15.50 25.20 -24.82
CA ASP A 262 16.03 24.26 -23.83
C ASP A 262 15.25 22.93 -23.87
N PRO A 263 15.91 21.78 -23.60
CA PRO A 263 15.27 20.48 -23.66
C PRO A 263 14.25 20.30 -22.52
N VAL A 264 12.99 20.08 -22.90
CA VAL A 264 11.94 19.67 -21.97
C VAL A 264 12.06 18.17 -21.75
N THR A 265 12.19 17.76 -20.49
CA THR A 265 12.35 16.35 -20.13
C THR A 265 11.24 15.88 -19.19
N SER A 266 10.95 14.58 -19.25
CA SER A 266 10.24 13.85 -18.20
C SER A 266 10.97 12.55 -17.91
N ALA A 267 10.38 11.63 -17.15
CA ALA A 267 11.03 10.38 -16.77
C ALA A 267 10.16 9.15 -17.03
N VAL A 268 10.82 8.00 -17.16
CA VAL A 268 10.19 6.68 -17.26
C VAL A 268 10.83 5.71 -16.28
N CYS A 269 10.07 4.73 -15.81
CA CYS A 269 10.59 3.67 -14.97
C CYS A 269 11.41 2.68 -15.80
N GLU A 270 12.66 2.49 -15.42
CA GLU A 270 13.60 1.55 -16.04
C GLU A 270 14.04 0.51 -15.02
N GLN A 271 13.82 -0.77 -15.31
CA GLN A 271 14.20 -1.85 -14.40
C GLN A 271 15.72 -1.89 -14.27
N ILE A 272 16.21 -2.00 -13.05
CA ILE A 272 17.64 -2.18 -12.81
C ILE A 272 17.87 -3.44 -11.99
N THR A 273 19.04 -4.06 -12.21
CA THR A 273 19.50 -5.10 -11.29
C THR A 273 20.16 -4.39 -10.11
N PRO A 274 19.72 -4.63 -8.86
CA PRO A 274 20.35 -4.00 -7.71
C PRO A 274 21.82 -4.39 -7.65
N ALA A 275 22.70 -3.42 -7.39
CA ALA A 275 24.11 -3.71 -7.19
C ALA A 275 24.26 -4.70 -6.03
N PRO A 276 25.14 -5.72 -6.12
CA PRO A 276 25.38 -6.62 -5.01
C PRO A 276 25.77 -5.80 -3.78
N LYS A 277 25.01 -5.94 -2.69
CA LYS A 277 25.32 -5.26 -1.43
C LYS A 277 26.76 -5.59 -1.06
N ALA A 278 27.59 -4.57 -0.82
CA ALA A 278 28.96 -4.76 -0.38
C ALA A 278 28.97 -5.73 0.82
N LYS A 279 29.84 -6.76 0.76
CA LYS A 279 30.03 -7.73 1.86
C LYS A 279 30.36 -6.93 3.13
N GLY A 280 29.43 -6.85 4.07
CA GLY A 280 29.59 -6.12 5.34
C GLY A 280 28.34 -5.40 5.83
N ALA A 281 27.39 -5.05 4.95
CA ALA A 281 26.18 -4.32 5.37
C ALA A 281 25.22 -5.16 6.26
N LEU A 282 25.14 -6.48 6.03
CA LEU A 282 24.40 -7.39 6.90
C LEU A 282 25.09 -7.51 8.27
N ALA A 283 26.40 -7.77 8.27
CA ALA A 283 27.21 -7.87 9.49
C ALA A 283 27.16 -6.57 10.33
N ALA A 284 27.12 -5.40 9.69
CA ALA A 284 26.99 -4.12 10.39
C ALA A 284 25.60 -3.91 11.01
N ASN A 285 24.53 -4.39 10.37
CA ASN A 285 23.18 -4.33 10.92
C ASN A 285 22.99 -5.35 12.06
N ASP A 286 23.55 -6.55 11.91
CA ASP A 286 23.53 -7.59 12.95
C ASP A 286 24.35 -7.14 14.18
N ALA A 287 25.52 -6.53 13.96
CA ALA A 287 26.33 -5.94 15.03
C ALA A 287 25.58 -4.82 15.77
N LYS A 288 24.92 -3.90 15.04
CA LYS A 288 24.11 -2.85 15.66
C LYS A 288 22.93 -3.40 16.45
N ARG A 289 22.31 -4.48 15.97
CA ARG A 289 21.20 -5.15 16.68
C ARG A 289 21.70 -5.82 17.96
N ALA A 290 22.83 -6.53 17.91
CA ALA A 290 23.45 -7.15 19.08
C ALA A 290 23.89 -6.11 20.11
N GLU A 291 24.41 -4.96 19.67
CA GLU A 291 24.80 -3.86 20.57
C GLU A 291 23.58 -3.18 21.23
N ALA A 292 22.47 -3.02 20.50
CA ALA A 292 21.22 -2.51 21.05
C ALA A 292 20.59 -3.50 22.05
N GLU A 293 20.66 -4.79 21.77
CA GLU A 293 20.23 -5.86 22.67
C GLU A 293 21.06 -5.91 23.95
N GLY A 294 22.40 -5.84 23.85
CA GLY A 294 23.28 -5.80 25.01
C GLY A 294 23.01 -4.59 25.92
N ARG A 295 22.73 -3.42 25.32
CA ARG A 295 22.29 -2.23 26.06
C ARG A 295 20.93 -2.43 26.74
N ALA A 296 20.00 -3.11 26.08
CA ALA A 296 18.69 -3.42 26.66
C ALA A 296 18.81 -4.35 27.87
N ILE A 297 19.66 -5.38 27.78
CA ILE A 297 19.93 -6.32 28.88
C ILE A 297 20.55 -5.58 30.07
N ALA A 298 21.54 -4.71 29.85
CA ALA A 298 22.15 -3.93 30.93
C ALA A 298 21.13 -3.01 31.62
N ALA A 299 20.22 -2.41 30.83
CA ALA A 299 19.18 -1.51 31.33
C ALA A 299 18.07 -2.22 32.12
N LEU A 300 17.95 -3.55 32.06
CA LEU A 300 16.99 -4.29 32.88
C LEU A 300 17.21 -4.04 34.38
N SER A 301 18.46 -3.86 34.81
CA SER A 301 18.79 -3.56 36.22
C SER A 301 18.20 -2.24 36.74
N LEU A 302 17.79 -1.35 35.84
CA LEU A 302 17.19 -0.05 36.15
C LEU A 302 15.65 -0.10 36.16
N LEU A 303 15.05 -1.22 35.74
CA LEU A 303 13.60 -1.41 35.74
C LEU A 303 13.10 -1.92 37.09
N PRO A 304 11.79 -1.75 37.39
CA PRO A 304 11.20 -2.29 38.60
C PRO A 304 11.41 -3.82 38.72
N SER A 305 11.66 -4.29 39.94
CA SER A 305 11.78 -5.73 40.24
C SER A 305 10.43 -6.46 40.16
N GLY A 306 9.32 -5.74 40.33
CA GLY A 306 7.96 -6.24 40.09
C GLY A 306 7.49 -6.06 38.64
N PRO A 307 6.27 -6.54 38.30
CA PRO A 307 5.72 -6.40 36.95
C PRO A 307 5.65 -4.93 36.50
N PHE A 308 6.11 -4.66 35.29
CA PHE A 308 6.15 -3.33 34.68
C PHE A 308 5.58 -3.34 33.26
N SER A 309 5.12 -2.18 32.78
CA SER A 309 4.60 -2.04 31.43
C SER A 309 5.70 -1.61 30.44
N ALA A 310 5.45 -1.81 29.14
CA ALA A 310 6.31 -1.24 28.09
C ALA A 310 6.38 0.31 28.14
N SER A 311 5.39 0.97 28.79
CA SER A 311 5.43 2.42 29.00
C SER A 311 6.47 2.80 30.05
N ASP A 312 6.61 1.98 31.09
CA ASP A 312 7.54 2.21 32.19
C ASP A 312 8.98 1.99 31.73
N ALA A 313 9.19 0.99 30.87
CA ALA A 313 10.51 0.69 30.29
C ALA A 313 10.95 1.65 29.19
N GLY A 314 10.01 2.38 28.57
CA GLY A 314 10.27 3.16 27.37
C GLY A 314 11.34 4.23 27.51
N LYS A 315 11.36 4.95 28.63
CA LYS A 315 12.37 5.97 28.89
C LYS A 315 13.73 5.33 29.21
N ILE A 316 13.74 4.32 30.07
CA ILE A 316 14.97 3.65 30.53
C ILE A 316 15.71 2.99 29.36
N LEU A 317 15.00 2.29 28.48
CA LEU A 317 15.59 1.68 27.28
C LEU A 317 16.07 2.74 26.26
N ALA A 318 15.40 3.89 26.19
CA ALA A 318 15.82 4.98 25.30
C ALA A 318 17.07 5.68 25.83
N ASP A 319 17.13 5.97 27.13
CA ASP A 319 18.28 6.59 27.80
C ASP A 319 19.51 5.66 27.75
N ALA A 320 19.28 4.34 27.80
CA ALA A 320 20.33 3.34 27.59
C ALA A 320 20.79 3.21 26.12
N GLY A 321 20.15 3.89 25.18
CA GLY A 321 20.44 3.78 23.74
C GLY A 321 20.05 2.44 23.12
N ALA A 322 19.24 1.63 23.81
CA ALA A 322 18.74 0.34 23.32
C ALA A 322 17.60 0.51 22.32
N ILE A 323 16.83 1.59 22.43
CA ILE A 323 15.77 1.96 21.49
C ILE A 323 15.87 3.44 21.13
N ASN A 324 15.46 3.79 19.92
CA ASN A 324 15.38 5.19 19.51
C ASN A 324 13.95 5.73 19.76
N CYS A 325 13.81 6.77 20.58
CA CYS A 325 12.52 7.35 20.93
C CYS A 325 12.41 8.78 20.40
N LYS A 326 11.42 9.05 19.55
CA LYS A 326 11.12 10.41 19.04
C LYS A 326 9.98 11.08 19.81
N ASP A 327 9.08 10.27 20.36
CA ASP A 327 7.90 10.67 21.14
C ASP A 327 7.50 9.52 22.10
N ALA A 328 6.78 9.83 23.19
CA ALA A 328 6.43 8.85 24.23
C ALA A 328 5.63 7.63 23.71
N ARG A 329 4.83 7.79 22.64
CA ARG A 329 4.05 6.70 22.03
C ARG A 329 4.95 5.77 21.21
N SER A 330 5.93 6.33 20.49
CA SER A 330 6.95 5.59 19.73
C SER A 330 7.91 4.84 20.66
N GLY A 331 8.22 5.43 21.83
CA GLY A 331 9.03 4.80 22.86
C GLY A 331 8.35 3.56 23.43
N ARG A 332 7.05 3.63 23.73
CA ARG A 332 6.27 2.49 24.23
C ARG A 332 6.24 1.31 23.26
N GLU A 333 6.00 1.55 21.98
CA GLU A 333 5.93 0.48 20.98
C GLU A 333 7.30 -0.18 20.75
N ARG A 334 8.37 0.63 20.65
CA ARG A 334 9.72 0.10 20.49
C ARG A 334 10.23 -0.61 21.74
N ALA A 335 9.87 -0.11 22.92
CA ALA A 335 10.13 -0.81 24.18
C ALA A 335 9.41 -2.16 24.24
N ARG A 336 8.15 -2.21 23.79
CA ARG A 336 7.40 -3.47 23.71
C ARG A 336 8.07 -4.48 22.80
N GLN A 337 8.52 -4.07 21.61
CA GLN A 337 9.25 -4.95 20.68
C GLN A 337 10.57 -5.45 21.28
N MET A 338 11.34 -4.57 21.93
CA MET A 338 12.58 -4.95 22.60
C MET A 338 12.33 -5.92 23.78
N LEU A 339 11.28 -5.69 24.58
CA LEU A 339 10.93 -6.57 25.70
C LEU A 339 10.44 -7.94 25.23
N LEU A 340 9.74 -8.02 24.09
CA LEU A 340 9.37 -9.31 23.49
C LEU A 340 10.61 -10.08 23.02
N LEU A 341 11.60 -9.39 22.42
CA LEU A 341 12.88 -10.01 22.06
C LEU A 341 13.61 -10.52 23.30
N LEU A 342 13.67 -9.72 24.37
CA LEU A 342 14.27 -10.13 25.64
C LEU A 342 13.51 -11.30 26.30
N ALA A 343 12.22 -11.45 26.02
CA ALA A 343 11.44 -12.60 26.48
C ALA A 343 11.80 -13.88 25.73
N GLU A 344 12.04 -13.81 24.42
CA GLU A 344 12.56 -14.93 23.64
C GLU A 344 13.95 -15.35 24.12
N LEU A 345 14.74 -14.41 24.64
CA LEU A 345 16.07 -14.64 25.24
C LEU A 345 16.02 -15.05 26.71
N GLY A 346 14.83 -15.23 27.30
CA GLY A 346 14.67 -15.65 28.70
C GLY A 346 15.12 -14.62 29.73
N ARG A 347 15.20 -13.33 29.37
CA ARG A 347 15.60 -12.23 30.28
C ARG A 347 14.41 -11.58 30.98
N VAL A 348 13.23 -11.61 30.35
CA VAL A 348 11.97 -11.12 30.92
C VAL A 348 10.83 -12.10 30.62
N SER A 349 9.85 -12.26 31.51
CA SER A 349 8.60 -12.97 31.23
C SER A 349 7.52 -11.99 30.79
N LYS A 350 6.57 -12.46 29.98
CA LYS A 350 5.37 -11.70 29.63
C LYS A 350 4.20 -12.23 30.47
N GLU A 351 3.70 -11.37 31.35
CA GLU A 351 2.61 -11.68 32.27
C GLU A 351 1.24 -11.40 31.65
N ALA A 352 0.19 -11.93 32.30
CA ALA A 352 -1.19 -11.63 31.94
C ALA A 352 -1.47 -10.11 32.02
N GLY A 353 -2.26 -9.58 31.09
CA GLY A 353 -2.56 -8.14 31.01
C GLY A 353 -1.50 -7.29 30.28
N GLY A 354 -0.45 -7.91 29.72
CA GLY A 354 0.55 -7.20 28.89
C GLY A 354 1.66 -6.50 29.68
N LEU A 355 1.85 -6.93 30.92
CA LEU A 355 3.00 -6.57 31.76
C LEU A 355 4.18 -7.49 31.48
N PHE A 356 5.36 -7.06 31.88
CA PHE A 356 6.62 -7.78 31.80
C PHE A 356 7.24 -7.87 33.18
N GLN A 357 7.97 -8.95 33.46
CA GLN A 357 8.69 -9.12 34.71
C GLN A 357 10.11 -9.62 34.42
N ILE A 358 11.10 -9.12 35.16
CA ILE A 358 12.49 -9.57 35.01
C ILE A 358 12.60 -10.99 35.56
N ILE A 359 13.27 -11.88 34.81
CA ILE A 359 13.57 -13.24 35.29
C ILE A 359 14.88 -13.16 36.08
N GLU A 360 14.79 -13.23 37.42
CA GLU A 360 15.98 -13.31 38.29
C GLU A 360 16.63 -14.69 38.11
N GLY A 361 17.86 -14.73 37.57
CA GLY A 361 18.67 -15.96 37.51
C GLY A 361 19.29 -16.35 36.17
N GLY A 362 19.29 -15.49 35.14
CA GLY A 362 19.99 -15.78 33.88
C GLY A 362 21.53 -15.64 33.94
N GLY A 363 22.19 -16.16 34.98
CA GLY A 363 23.63 -16.45 34.91
C GLY A 363 23.85 -17.70 34.06
N ASN A 364 24.87 -17.67 33.20
CA ASN A 364 25.40 -18.77 32.36
C ASN A 364 24.69 -20.12 32.45
N ALA A 365 24.09 -20.56 31.33
CA ALA A 365 24.01 -21.98 31.00
C ALA A 365 25.06 -22.25 29.92
N ASP A 366 25.94 -23.20 30.22
CA ASP A 366 27.25 -23.47 29.63
C ASP A 366 27.28 -23.84 28.13
N VAL A 367 28.46 -23.58 27.54
CA VAL A 367 29.05 -24.22 26.35
C VAL A 367 29.45 -25.65 26.67
#